data_AF-A0A5F2AYE5-F1
#
_entry.id   AF-A0A5F2AYE5-F1
#
_cell.length_a   1.000
_cell.length_b   1.000
_cell.length_c   1.000
_cell.angle_alpha   90.00
_cell.angle_beta   90.00
_cell.angle_gamma   90.00
#
_symmetry.space_group_name_H-M   'P 1'
#
loop_
_entity.id
_entity.type
_entity.pdbx_description
1 polymer ?
#
loop_
_entity_poly.entity_id
_entity_poly.type
_entity_poly.pdbx_seq_one_letter_code
_entity_poly.pdbx_strand_id
1 'polypeptide(L)'
;MNQSPNPFQTKRILKTILLIGFVLGIFATTVRGEEAEKKIFSSKNIDITLKDSNGYNHFLVFTKTMTPDKSYVAYNVEFWVNNYVYSGTDAYSQIVFKTPKKNYYGSFYKSDVSSNALVLYFYLEESVIHELQNNAGSADKVSVTLKNKTILEHTIATKEHFKKALREITTVE
;
A
#
# COMPACT_ATOMS: atom_id res chain seq x y z
N MET A 1 62.58 18.40 21.68
CA MET A 1 62.93 18.14 20.27
C MET A 1 61.64 18.07 19.48
N ASN A 2 61.31 19.12 18.74
CA ASN A 2 60.22 19.09 17.76
C ASN A 2 60.86 18.96 16.38
N GLN A 3 60.73 17.80 15.75
CA GLN A 3 61.14 17.63 14.36
C GLN A 3 60.14 18.38 13.48
N SER A 4 60.60 19.46 12.83
CA SER A 4 59.83 20.14 11.81
C SER A 4 59.57 19.18 10.63
N PRO A 5 58.32 18.98 10.20
CA PRO A 5 58.01 18.04 9.14
C PRO A 5 58.69 18.48 7.83
N ASN A 6 59.37 17.54 7.17
CA ASN A 6 60.12 17.76 5.95
C ASN A 6 59.18 18.25 4.82
N PRO A 7 59.43 19.43 4.21
CA PRO A 7 58.52 20.04 3.24
C PRO A 7 58.24 19.17 2.00
N PHE A 8 59.13 18.23 1.67
CA PHE A 8 58.92 17.26 0.59
C PHE A 8 57.88 16.19 0.95
N GLN A 9 57.81 15.76 2.21
CA GLN A 9 56.82 14.78 2.67
C GLN A 9 55.43 15.43 2.78
N THR A 10 55.36 16.68 3.24
CA THR A 10 54.09 17.42 3.37
C THR A 10 53.40 17.64 2.01
N LYS A 11 54.16 17.98 0.96
CA LYS A 11 53.63 18.13 -0.41
C LYS A 11 53.12 16.82 -1.00
N ARG A 12 53.73 15.67 -0.66
CA ARG A 12 53.35 14.34 -1.15
C ARG A 12 52.07 13.84 -0.48
N ILE A 13 51.96 14.04 0.85
CA ILE A 13 50.76 13.70 1.63
C ILE A 13 49.56 14.53 1.17
N LEU A 14 49.75 15.83 0.94
CA LEU A 14 48.67 16.71 0.47
C LEU A 14 48.12 16.27 -0.88
N LYS A 15 48.99 15.88 -1.83
CA LYS A 15 48.58 15.33 -3.13
C LYS A 15 47.81 14.01 -3.01
N THR A 16 48.21 13.13 -2.09
CA THR A 16 47.52 11.86 -1.84
C THR A 16 46.13 12.10 -1.23
N ILE A 17 45.99 13.02 -0.28
CA ILE A 17 44.69 13.38 0.30
C ILE A 17 43.77 13.98 -0.76
N LEU A 18 44.29 14.84 -1.63
CA LEU A 18 43.53 15.46 -2.70
C LEU A 18 43.07 14.43 -3.75
N LEU A 19 43.90 13.42 -4.06
CA LEU A 19 43.55 12.33 -4.95
C LEU A 19 42.48 11.41 -4.36
N ILE A 20 42.57 11.08 -3.07
CA ILE A 20 41.56 10.27 -2.35
C ILE A 20 40.23 11.03 -2.28
N GLY A 21 40.27 12.33 -2.00
CA GLY A 21 39.08 13.20 -2.02
C GLY A 21 38.42 13.28 -3.40
N PHE A 22 39.23 13.30 -4.47
CA PHE A 22 38.73 13.32 -5.85
C PHE A 22 38.09 11.98 -6.26
N VAL A 23 38.70 10.84 -5.90
CA VAL A 23 38.12 9.51 -6.18
C VAL A 23 36.81 9.30 -5.39
N LEU A 24 36.76 9.71 -4.11
CA LEU A 24 35.55 9.63 -3.31
C LEU A 24 34.44 10.59 -3.80
N GLY A 25 34.81 11.76 -4.34
CA GLY A 25 33.86 12.71 -4.93
C GLY A 25 33.18 12.22 -6.21
N ILE A 26 33.88 11.41 -7.02
CA ILE A 26 33.30 10.82 -8.23
C ILE A 26 32.28 9.73 -7.87
N PHE A 27 32.56 8.89 -6.87
CA PHE A 27 31.60 7.88 -6.41
C PHE A 27 30.37 8.48 -5.70
N ALA A 28 30.53 9.64 -5.04
CA ALA A 28 29.42 10.31 -4.38
C ALA A 28 28.46 11.04 -5.36
N THR A 29 28.87 11.23 -6.61
CA THR A 29 28.07 11.96 -7.61
C THR A 29 27.44 11.07 -8.68
N THR A 30 27.82 9.80 -8.79
CA THR A 30 27.21 8.86 -9.75
C THR A 30 26.01 8.07 -9.22
N VAL A 31 25.64 8.23 -7.94
CA VAL A 31 24.48 7.51 -7.33
C VAL A 31 23.34 8.48 -6.99
N ARG A 32 23.46 9.76 -7.34
CA ARG A 32 22.47 10.77 -7.00
C ARG A 32 21.69 11.22 -8.23
N GLY A 33 20.54 10.59 -8.41
CA GLY A 33 19.36 11.30 -8.90
C GLY A 33 18.98 11.12 -10.37
N GLU A 34 18.84 9.88 -10.83
CA GLU A 34 17.84 9.54 -11.85
C GLU A 34 17.00 8.33 -11.39
N GLU A 35 16.60 8.32 -10.11
CA GLU A 35 15.23 7.84 -9.81
C GLU A 35 14.29 8.94 -10.28
N ALA A 36 14.16 9.08 -11.61
CA ALA A 36 12.97 9.72 -12.16
C ALA A 36 11.80 9.01 -11.48
N GLU A 37 11.04 9.74 -10.65
CA GLU A 37 9.86 9.26 -9.94
C GLU A 37 9.19 8.22 -10.84
N LYS A 38 9.30 6.94 -10.49
CA LYS A 38 8.65 5.89 -11.28
C LYS A 38 7.18 6.21 -11.15
N LYS A 39 6.60 6.89 -12.15
CA LYS A 39 5.25 7.43 -12.08
C LYS A 39 4.33 6.30 -11.68
N ILE A 40 3.84 6.37 -10.47
CA ILE A 40 2.94 5.37 -9.94
C ILE A 40 1.57 5.68 -10.54
N PHE A 41 1.09 4.81 -11.43
CA PHE A 41 -0.22 4.94 -12.03
C PHE A 41 -1.25 4.31 -11.08
N SER A 42 -2.26 5.07 -10.69
CA SER A 42 -3.46 4.55 -10.02
C SER A 42 -4.48 4.15 -11.08
N SER A 43 -4.96 2.90 -11.03
CA SER A 43 -6.03 2.43 -11.87
C SER A 43 -7.35 3.14 -11.56
N LYS A 44 -8.34 2.94 -12.44
CA LYS A 44 -9.75 3.19 -12.18
C LYS A 44 -10.15 2.68 -10.79
N ASN A 45 -10.87 3.50 -10.03
CA ASN A 45 -11.53 3.12 -8.80
C ASN A 45 -12.75 2.24 -9.13
N ILE A 46 -12.84 1.07 -8.51
CA ILE A 46 -13.95 0.14 -8.71
C ILE A 46 -14.73 -0.05 -7.42
N ASP A 47 -15.97 0.44 -7.41
CA ASP A 47 -16.83 0.40 -6.24
C ASP A 47 -17.54 -0.95 -6.08
N ILE A 48 -17.62 -1.41 -4.84
CA ILE A 48 -18.36 -2.58 -4.43
C ILE A 48 -19.33 -2.17 -3.34
N THR A 49 -20.61 -2.45 -3.58
CA THR A 49 -21.65 -2.24 -2.58
C THR A 49 -21.64 -3.38 -1.56
N LEU A 50 -21.61 -3.00 -0.31
CA LEU A 50 -21.82 -3.84 0.86
C LEU A 50 -23.14 -3.46 1.55
N LYS A 51 -23.69 -4.38 2.35
CA LYS A 51 -24.85 -4.12 3.21
C LYS A 51 -24.54 -4.41 4.67
N ASP A 52 -24.93 -3.51 5.56
CA ASP A 52 -24.89 -3.79 7.01
C ASP A 52 -26.09 -4.64 7.46
N SER A 53 -26.17 -4.94 8.77
CA SER A 53 -27.25 -5.71 9.36
C SER A 53 -28.63 -5.05 9.23
N ASN A 54 -28.67 -3.74 9.02
CA ASN A 54 -29.91 -2.96 8.88
C ASN A 54 -30.30 -2.79 7.39
N GLY A 55 -29.47 -3.30 6.46
CA GLY A 55 -29.70 -3.24 5.02
C GLY A 55 -29.22 -1.94 4.36
N TYR A 56 -28.53 -1.05 5.08
CA TYR A 56 -27.95 0.17 4.50
C TYR A 56 -26.73 -0.16 3.64
N ASN A 57 -26.55 0.63 2.57
CA ASN A 57 -25.44 0.46 1.65
C ASN A 57 -24.16 1.10 2.19
N HIS A 58 -23.06 0.38 2.02
CA HIS A 58 -21.69 0.83 2.28
C HIS A 58 -20.82 0.53 1.04
N PHE A 59 -19.66 1.17 0.93
CA PHE A 59 -18.82 1.07 -0.27
C PHE A 59 -17.39 0.65 0.06
N LEU A 60 -16.90 -0.34 -0.68
CA LEU A 60 -15.47 -0.63 -0.81
C LEU A 60 -14.99 -0.18 -2.17
N VAL A 61 -13.80 0.40 -2.24
CA VAL A 61 -13.16 0.79 -3.50
C VAL A 61 -11.90 -0.03 -3.70
N PHE A 62 -11.79 -0.74 -4.82
CA PHE A 62 -10.54 -1.37 -5.23
C PHE A 62 -9.72 -0.42 -6.12
N THR A 63 -8.43 -0.33 -5.83
CA THR A 63 -7.46 0.45 -6.60
C THR A 63 -6.18 -0.34 -6.78
N LYS A 64 -5.73 -0.52 -8.02
CA LYS A 64 -4.41 -1.09 -8.37
C LYS A 64 -3.48 0.07 -8.63
N THR A 65 -2.25 -0.08 -8.17
CA THR A 65 -1.22 0.94 -8.24
C THR A 65 0.02 0.29 -8.80
N MET A 66 0.51 0.75 -9.95
CA MET A 66 1.71 0.14 -10.57
C MET A 66 2.65 1.13 -11.21
N THR A 67 3.93 0.78 -11.26
CA THR A 67 4.91 1.50 -12.09
C THR A 67 4.83 1.02 -13.54
N PRO A 68 5.18 1.86 -14.53
CA PRO A 68 5.08 1.49 -15.94
C PRO A 68 5.96 0.29 -16.33
N ASP A 69 7.06 0.08 -15.63
CA ASP A 69 7.95 -1.08 -15.78
C ASP A 69 7.48 -2.33 -15.00
N LYS A 70 6.33 -2.26 -14.33
CA LYS A 70 5.74 -3.30 -13.47
C LYS A 70 6.65 -3.77 -12.32
N SER A 71 7.70 -3.02 -11.99
CA SER A 71 8.59 -3.33 -10.86
C SER A 71 7.93 -3.15 -9.49
N TYR A 72 6.81 -2.42 -9.43
CA TYR A 72 5.96 -2.28 -8.27
C TYR A 72 4.50 -2.47 -8.67
N VAL A 73 3.78 -3.30 -7.92
CA VAL A 73 2.33 -3.50 -8.02
C VAL A 73 1.76 -3.56 -6.61
N ALA A 74 0.71 -2.78 -6.35
CA ALA A 74 -0.02 -2.79 -5.10
C ALA A 74 -1.53 -2.78 -5.35
N TYR A 75 -2.27 -3.46 -4.48
CA TYR A 75 -3.73 -3.50 -4.51
C TYR A 75 -4.27 -2.94 -3.21
N ASN A 76 -4.97 -1.82 -3.32
CA ASN A 76 -5.53 -1.09 -2.18
C ASN A 76 -7.04 -1.30 -2.12
N VAL A 77 -7.55 -1.32 -0.89
CA VAL A 77 -8.97 -1.26 -0.59
C VAL A 77 -9.25 -0.07 0.30
N GLU A 78 -10.15 0.79 -0.16
CA GLU A 78 -10.70 1.87 0.65
C GLU A 78 -12.06 1.45 1.17
N PHE A 79 -12.28 1.56 2.48
CA PHE A 79 -13.59 1.33 3.08
C PHE A 79 -14.15 2.62 3.67
N TRP A 80 -15.24 3.09 3.09
CA TRP A 80 -15.89 4.35 3.46
C TRP A 80 -16.92 4.09 4.55
N VAL A 81 -16.62 4.56 5.77
CA VAL A 81 -17.47 4.38 6.96
C VAL A 81 -18.23 5.67 7.24
N ASN A 82 -19.54 5.63 6.99
CA ASN A 82 -20.47 6.73 7.26
C ASN A 82 -20.86 6.78 8.76
N ASN A 83 -19.88 6.93 9.66
CA ASN A 83 -20.14 7.29 11.06
C ASN A 83 -18.88 7.73 11.84
N TYR A 84 -18.89 8.93 12.42
CA TYR A 84 -17.80 9.47 13.26
C TYR A 84 -17.59 8.71 14.57
N VAL A 85 -18.49 7.82 14.97
CA VAL A 85 -18.33 6.99 16.19
C VAL A 85 -17.04 6.16 16.16
N TYR A 86 -16.45 5.97 14.98
CA TYR A 86 -15.21 5.22 14.80
C TYR A 86 -13.96 6.08 14.58
N SER A 87 -14.09 7.42 14.46
CA SER A 87 -12.94 8.32 14.27
C SER A 87 -12.15 8.43 15.57
N GLY A 88 -10.84 8.15 15.52
CA GLY A 88 -9.96 8.14 16.68
C GLY A 88 -9.58 6.73 17.19
N THR A 89 -9.87 5.67 16.43
CA THR A 89 -9.37 4.33 16.75
C THR A 89 -8.07 4.04 15.99
N ASP A 90 -6.92 4.34 16.61
CA ASP A 90 -5.57 3.96 16.12
C ASP A 90 -5.32 2.43 16.14
N ALA A 91 -6.37 1.62 15.99
CA ALA A 91 -6.39 0.22 16.38
C ALA A 91 -6.93 -0.72 15.30
N TYR A 92 -7.31 -0.22 14.12
CA TYR A 92 -7.63 -1.07 12.97
C TYR A 92 -6.42 -1.93 12.62
N SER A 93 -6.67 -3.22 12.41
CA SER A 93 -5.62 -4.18 12.08
C SER A 93 -5.77 -4.73 10.67
N GLN A 94 -6.97 -5.20 10.30
CA GLN A 94 -7.16 -5.96 9.07
C GLN A 94 -8.57 -5.81 8.50
N ILE A 95 -8.67 -5.88 7.18
CA ILE A 95 -9.90 -6.23 6.48
C ILE A 95 -9.89 -7.73 6.18
N VAL A 96 -11.03 -8.38 6.32
CA VAL A 96 -11.18 -9.83 6.15
C VAL A 96 -12.35 -10.12 5.22
N PHE A 97 -12.06 -10.75 4.10
CA PHE A 97 -13.04 -11.27 3.15
C PHE A 97 -13.29 -12.74 3.49
N LYS A 98 -14.52 -13.05 3.94
CA LYS A 98 -14.89 -14.37 4.43
C LYS A 98 -15.48 -15.21 3.32
N THR A 99 -14.95 -16.42 3.15
CA THR A 99 -15.52 -17.47 2.32
C THR A 99 -15.72 -18.75 3.15
N PRO A 100 -16.55 -19.71 2.73
CA PRO A 100 -16.74 -20.99 3.42
C PRO A 100 -15.45 -21.79 3.64
N LYS A 101 -14.45 -21.64 2.75
CA LYS A 101 -13.22 -22.45 2.79
C LYS A 101 -12.07 -21.78 3.52
N LYS A 102 -11.92 -20.47 3.35
CA LYS A 102 -10.77 -19.70 3.82
C LYS A 102 -11.12 -18.22 3.95
N ASN A 103 -10.46 -17.54 4.87
CA ASN A 103 -10.51 -16.09 4.97
C ASN A 103 -9.32 -15.46 4.25
N TYR A 104 -9.57 -14.33 3.62
CA TYR A 104 -8.55 -13.54 2.91
C TYR A 104 -8.37 -12.21 3.60
N TYR A 105 -7.13 -11.79 3.78
CA TYR A 105 -6.78 -10.71 4.69
C TYR A 105 -6.10 -9.58 3.92
N GLY A 106 -6.45 -8.34 4.26
CA GLY A 106 -5.71 -7.15 3.88
C GLY A 106 -5.27 -6.39 5.13
N SER A 107 -4.07 -5.84 5.09
CA SER A 107 -3.43 -5.16 6.22
C SER A 107 -3.82 -3.68 6.24
N PHE A 108 -4.23 -3.17 7.40
CA PHE A 108 -4.47 -1.73 7.57
C PHE A 108 -3.15 -0.96 7.44
N TYR A 109 -3.15 0.19 6.76
CA TYR A 109 -1.95 1.02 6.66
C TYR A 109 -2.19 2.52 6.94
N LYS A 110 -3.39 3.05 6.70
CA LYS A 110 -3.75 4.41 7.13
C LYS A 110 -5.27 4.59 7.20
N SER A 111 -5.69 5.69 7.82
CA SER A 111 -7.04 6.22 7.72
C SER A 111 -7.01 7.70 7.35
N ASP A 112 -8.06 8.18 6.69
CA ASP A 112 -8.27 9.60 6.38
C ASP A 112 -9.70 10.01 6.72
N VAL A 113 -9.95 11.31 6.85
CA VAL A 113 -11.29 11.88 7.01
C VAL A 113 -11.62 12.68 5.76
N SER A 114 -12.57 12.20 4.97
CA SER A 114 -13.01 12.85 3.73
C SER A 114 -14.51 13.04 3.74
N SER A 115 -14.98 14.27 3.50
CA SER A 115 -16.41 14.59 3.31
C SER A 115 -17.32 14.00 4.40
N ASN A 116 -16.91 14.10 5.67
CA ASN A 116 -17.59 13.57 6.84
C ASN A 116 -17.66 12.03 6.97
N ALA A 117 -16.88 11.31 6.17
CA ALA A 117 -16.67 9.88 6.30
C ALA A 117 -15.25 9.59 6.81
N LEU A 118 -15.13 8.53 7.60
CA LEU A 118 -13.85 7.92 7.91
C LEU A 118 -13.53 6.93 6.78
N VAL A 119 -12.39 7.11 6.12
CA VAL A 119 -11.92 6.21 5.07
C VAL A 119 -10.79 5.36 5.63
N LEU A 120 -10.97 4.05 5.62
CA LEU A 120 -9.96 3.09 6.07
C LEU A 120 -9.25 2.50 4.86
N TYR A 121 -7.92 2.56 4.86
CA TYR A 121 -7.11 2.06 3.75
C TYR A 121 -6.41 0.77 4.14
N PHE A 122 -6.60 -0.24 3.30
CA PHE A 122 -6.01 -1.56 3.45
C PHE A 122 -5.18 -1.92 2.22
N TYR A 123 -4.11 -2.67 2.44
CA TYR A 123 -3.27 -3.26 1.42
C TYR A 123 -3.59 -4.75 1.29
N LEU A 124 -3.76 -5.23 0.06
CA LEU A 124 -3.84 -6.64 -0.29
C LEU A 124 -2.63 -7.04 -1.13
N GLU A 125 -2.04 -8.17 -0.79
CA GLU A 125 -1.06 -8.81 -1.65
C GLU A 125 -1.72 -9.29 -2.95
N GLU A 126 -0.93 -9.31 -4.03
CA GLU A 126 -1.39 -9.79 -5.34
C GLU A 126 -1.91 -11.23 -5.29
N SER A 127 -1.23 -12.09 -4.53
CA SER A 127 -1.64 -13.47 -4.26
C SER A 127 -3.06 -13.55 -3.68
N VAL A 128 -3.37 -12.66 -2.72
CA VAL A 128 -4.66 -12.59 -2.05
C VAL A 128 -5.76 -12.17 -3.01
N ILE A 129 -5.51 -11.15 -3.85
CA ILE A 129 -6.45 -10.70 -4.89
C ILE A 129 -6.76 -11.83 -5.88
N HIS A 130 -5.75 -12.56 -6.34
CA HIS A 130 -5.96 -13.67 -7.28
C HIS A 130 -6.71 -14.85 -6.64
N GLU A 131 -6.36 -15.22 -5.40
CA GLU A 131 -7.11 -16.26 -4.68
C GLU A 131 -8.57 -15.83 -4.42
N LEU A 132 -8.79 -14.57 -4.06
CA LEU A 132 -10.12 -13.99 -3.91
C LEU A 132 -10.91 -14.04 -5.21
N GLN A 133 -10.31 -13.67 -6.33
CA GLN A 133 -10.94 -13.70 -7.65
C GLN A 133 -11.42 -15.12 -8.00
N ASN A 134 -10.57 -16.13 -7.73
CA ASN A 134 -10.90 -17.54 -7.98
C ASN A 134 -12.02 -18.06 -7.07
N ASN A 135 -12.23 -17.44 -5.91
CA ASN A 135 -13.23 -17.83 -4.91
C ASN A 135 -14.35 -16.80 -4.74
N ALA A 136 -14.45 -15.80 -5.61
CA ALA A 136 -15.32 -14.63 -5.41
C ALA A 136 -16.81 -14.98 -5.31
N GLY A 137 -17.25 -16.03 -6.03
CA GLY A 137 -18.63 -16.55 -5.94
C GLY A 137 -18.99 -17.17 -4.58
N SER A 138 -18.00 -17.41 -3.73
CA SER A 138 -18.17 -17.95 -2.38
C SER A 138 -17.87 -16.91 -1.30
N ALA A 139 -17.49 -15.68 -1.64
CA ALA A 139 -17.35 -14.61 -0.66
C ALA A 139 -18.74 -14.04 -0.33
N ASP A 140 -19.08 -14.06 0.95
CA ASP A 140 -20.39 -13.61 1.44
C ASP A 140 -20.29 -12.36 2.29
N LYS A 141 -19.19 -12.23 3.05
CA LYS A 141 -19.02 -11.17 4.04
C LYS A 141 -17.65 -10.51 3.96
N VAL A 142 -17.64 -9.23 4.28
CA VAL A 142 -16.43 -8.45 4.55
C VAL A 142 -16.49 -7.92 5.96
N SER A 143 -15.40 -8.04 6.69
CA SER A 143 -15.30 -7.53 8.06
C SER A 143 -14.03 -6.72 8.27
N VAL A 144 -14.10 -5.74 9.17
CA VAL A 144 -12.94 -5.01 9.65
C VAL A 144 -12.68 -5.40 11.10
N THR A 145 -11.41 -5.62 11.41
CA THR A 145 -10.95 -6.01 12.74
C THR A 145 -10.15 -4.90 13.41
N LEU A 146 -10.30 -4.81 14.73
CA LEU A 146 -9.55 -3.95 15.63
C LEU A 146 -8.89 -4.84 16.68
N LYS A 147 -7.56 -4.88 16.75
CA LYS A 147 -6.79 -5.75 17.69
C LYS A 147 -7.37 -7.18 17.78
N ASN A 148 -7.61 -7.81 16.63
CA ASN A 148 -8.19 -9.16 16.48
C ASN A 148 -9.68 -9.32 16.85
N LYS A 149 -10.42 -8.24 17.12
CA LYS A 149 -11.88 -8.27 17.29
C LYS A 149 -12.57 -7.72 16.05
N THR A 150 -13.54 -8.45 15.51
CA THR A 150 -14.42 -7.94 14.44
C THR A 150 -15.27 -6.80 14.99
N ILE A 151 -15.13 -5.61 14.41
CA ILE A 151 -15.90 -4.42 14.80
C ILE A 151 -16.93 -4.02 13.75
N LEU A 152 -16.69 -4.38 12.50
CA LEU A 152 -17.60 -4.15 11.38
C LEU A 152 -17.75 -5.45 10.62
N GLU A 153 -18.98 -5.85 10.31
CA GLU A 153 -19.27 -6.99 9.45
C GLU A 153 -20.40 -6.63 8.50
N HIS A 154 -20.16 -6.83 7.21
CA HIS A 154 -21.06 -6.45 6.14
C HIS A 154 -21.19 -7.59 5.14
N THR A 155 -22.34 -7.67 4.49
CA THR A 155 -22.63 -8.64 3.43
C THR A 155 -22.27 -8.05 2.07
N ILE A 156 -21.66 -8.84 1.19
CA ILE A 156 -21.41 -8.42 -0.20
C ILE A 156 -22.76 -8.39 -0.94
N ALA A 157 -23.17 -7.21 -1.43
CA ALA A 157 -24.52 -7.03 -1.96
C ALA A 157 -24.79 -7.84 -3.24
N THR A 158 -23.77 -8.00 -4.10
CA THR A 158 -23.89 -8.77 -5.35
C THR A 158 -22.57 -9.45 -5.69
N LYS A 159 -22.56 -10.79 -5.62
CA LYS A 159 -21.36 -11.61 -5.88
C LYS A 159 -20.81 -11.44 -7.29
N GLU A 160 -21.68 -11.30 -8.29
CA GLU A 160 -21.26 -11.07 -9.67
C GLU A 160 -20.56 -9.73 -9.84
N HIS A 161 -21.04 -8.66 -9.18
CA HIS A 161 -20.37 -7.37 -9.20
C HIS A 161 -19.02 -7.43 -8.49
N PHE A 162 -18.95 -8.13 -7.35
CA PHE A 162 -17.70 -8.35 -6.63
C PHE A 162 -16.67 -9.11 -7.49
N LYS A 163 -17.09 -10.21 -8.12
CA LYS A 163 -16.25 -10.99 -9.04
C LYS A 163 -15.79 -10.16 -10.24
N LYS A 164 -16.69 -9.36 -10.82
CA LYS A 164 -16.37 -8.44 -11.91
C LYS A 164 -15.33 -7.41 -11.47
N ALA A 165 -15.48 -6.81 -10.28
CA ALA A 165 -14.53 -5.85 -9.75
C ALA A 165 -13.12 -6.45 -9.56
N LEU A 166 -13.01 -7.65 -9.00
CA LEU A 166 -11.73 -8.37 -8.85
C LEU A 166 -11.08 -8.72 -10.20
N ARG A 167 -11.89 -9.06 -11.20
CA ARG A 167 -11.38 -9.30 -12.56
C ARG A 167 -10.90 -8.01 -13.22
N GLU A 168 -11.68 -6.95 -13.14
CA GLU A 168 -11.32 -5.67 -13.75
C GLU A 168 -10.03 -5.13 -13.13
N ILE A 169 -9.93 -5.12 -11.80
CA ILE A 169 -8.77 -4.53 -11.11
C ILE A 169 -7.45 -5.25 -11.43
N THR A 170 -7.48 -6.57 -11.59
CA THR A 170 -6.28 -7.36 -11.95
C THR A 170 -5.84 -7.11 -13.39
N THR A 171 -6.78 -6.84 -14.29
CA THR A 171 -6.51 -6.62 -15.72
C THR A 171 -6.16 -5.19 -16.10
N VAL A 172 -6.25 -4.22 -15.18
CA VAL A 172 -5.80 -2.85 -15.48
C VAL A 172 -4.28 -2.84 -15.67
N GLU A 173 -3.82 -2.16 -16.73
CA GLU A 173 -2.42 -1.88 -17.07
C GLU A 173 -2.09 -0.39 -16.91
#